data_AF-A0A963N0Q4-F1
#
_entry.id   AF-A0A963N0Q4-F1
#
_cell.length_a   1.000
_cell.length_b   1.000
_cell.length_c   1.000
_cell.angle_alpha   90.00
_cell.angle_beta   90.00
_cell.angle_gamma   90.00
#
_symmetry.space_group_name_H-M   'P 1'
#
loop_
_entity.id
_entity.type
_entity.pdbx_description
1 polymer ?
#
loop_
_entity_poly.entity_id
_entity_poly.type
_entity_poly.pdbx_seq_one_letter_code
_entity_poly.pdbx_strand_id
1 'polypeptide(L)'
;DYSCLKGFCPSFITIEGGRLARGRAARIDESQFAEPPMPALPDTTRPYGIMVTGVGGTGVVTIGALIGMAAHLDDRGVTVLDMTGLAQKGGSVFSHIRIANDPDDLHAVRIAAGEADAVIGGDVVVTASVEALAKMAGQRSRVIVNCAETPTSDFARNPDWQFPLDKMELSIVEAVGRDSVDFLDAQAIATRLLGDAIATNLFLLGYAWQKGLVPVSHEALQQAIELNGVALELNRKAFLWGRRAACDLAAVLRVASPAEVTPLREESLDEVIARRMAYLVDYQDAAYAERYRRLVSRVRTAEAALGSTRLTDTVARQAFRLMAYKDEYEVARLYGDASFWQSVRDTFDGDYAIRFHLAPPLISRPDPNTGRIAKRTYGKGLLRVFRLLARLKGLRGGRWDLFGKTDERRAERAWIGRYEQDVLELIDHLSFDRLPLALEIAGVPAMIRGFGHVKLGHMAEAEQRRSTLFERWRAVDTSRDEAVARAA
;
A
#
# COMPACT_ATOMS: atom_id res chain seq x y z
N ASP A 1 15.73 -5.26 4.15
CA ASP A 1 15.17 -6.23 5.11
C ASP A 1 14.77 -7.50 4.33
N TYR A 2 15.28 -8.67 4.71
CA TYR A 2 15.02 -9.96 4.03
C TYR A 2 13.92 -10.79 4.72
N SER A 3 13.19 -10.23 5.68
CA SER A 3 12.22 -10.97 6.51
C SER A 3 11.10 -11.63 5.68
N CYS A 4 10.75 -11.08 4.52
CA CYS A 4 9.80 -11.70 3.58
C CYS A 4 10.22 -13.11 3.13
N LEU A 5 11.53 -13.40 3.09
CA LEU A 5 12.03 -14.73 2.75
C LEU A 5 11.61 -15.79 3.77
N LYS A 6 11.39 -15.39 5.04
CA LYS A 6 10.93 -16.28 6.13
C LYS A 6 9.44 -16.67 6.01
N GLY A 7 8.65 -15.92 5.24
CA GLY A 7 7.23 -16.20 5.01
C GLY A 7 6.98 -17.27 3.93
N PHE A 8 5.77 -17.83 3.88
CA PHE A 8 5.38 -18.85 2.90
C PHE A 8 4.84 -18.21 1.61
N CYS A 9 5.73 -17.66 0.79
CA CYS A 9 5.43 -17.26 -0.59
C CYS A 9 6.35 -18.06 -1.53
N PRO A 10 5.79 -18.78 -2.52
CA PRO A 10 6.50 -19.81 -3.27
C PRO A 10 7.49 -19.28 -4.29
N SER A 11 7.47 -17.98 -4.61
CA SER A 11 8.38 -17.38 -5.57
C SER A 11 8.76 -15.95 -5.20
N PHE A 12 10.02 -15.75 -4.81
CA PHE A 12 10.64 -14.43 -4.68
C PHE A 12 11.85 -14.32 -5.60
N ILE A 13 12.19 -13.08 -5.96
CA ILE A 13 13.52 -12.75 -6.45
C ILE A 13 14.22 -11.84 -5.45
N THR A 14 15.52 -12.04 -5.30
CA THR A 14 16.42 -11.11 -4.62
C THR A 14 17.33 -10.47 -5.68
N ILE A 15 17.48 -9.16 -5.60
CA ILE A 15 18.41 -8.38 -6.42
C ILE A 15 19.62 -8.07 -5.53
N GLU A 16 20.77 -8.66 -5.87
CA GLU A 16 22.02 -8.51 -5.13
C GLU A 16 22.95 -7.56 -5.90
N GLY A 17 23.46 -6.53 -5.23
CA GLY A 17 24.42 -5.57 -5.80
C GLY A 17 23.81 -4.40 -6.58
N GLY A 18 22.50 -4.42 -6.87
CA GLY A 18 21.80 -3.32 -7.54
C GLY A 18 21.56 -2.12 -6.63
N ARG A 19 21.55 -0.92 -7.20
CA ARG A 19 21.12 0.31 -6.54
C ARG A 19 19.79 0.75 -7.12
N LEU A 20 18.96 1.46 -6.37
CA LEU A 20 17.74 2.04 -6.91
C LEU A 20 18.12 3.03 -8.04
N ALA A 21 17.45 2.88 -9.18
CA ALA A 21 17.72 3.70 -10.34
C ALA A 21 17.29 5.14 -10.05
N ARG A 22 18.18 6.09 -10.33
CA ARG A 22 17.86 7.53 -10.21
C ARG A 22 17.15 8.07 -11.47
N GLY A 23 16.79 7.17 -12.39
CA GLY A 23 16.62 7.41 -13.82
C GLY A 23 15.61 8.49 -14.26
N ARG A 24 14.66 8.89 -13.39
CA ARG A 24 13.74 10.02 -13.64
C ARG A 24 14.14 11.30 -12.90
N ALA A 25 14.58 11.19 -11.65
CA ALA A 25 15.09 12.31 -10.84
C ALA A 25 16.24 13.07 -11.53
N ALA A 26 17.14 12.34 -12.21
CA ALA A 26 18.31 12.93 -12.87
C ALA A 26 17.99 13.71 -14.17
N ARG A 27 16.77 13.65 -14.69
CA ARG A 27 16.36 14.27 -15.97
C ARG A 27 15.47 15.50 -15.79
N ILE A 28 15.28 15.95 -14.56
CA ILE A 28 14.42 17.09 -14.26
C ILE A 28 15.16 18.38 -14.62
N ASP A 29 14.60 19.14 -15.55
CA ASP A 29 15.06 20.50 -15.84
C ASP A 29 14.61 21.44 -14.72
N GLU A 30 15.56 21.83 -13.87
CA GLU A 30 15.32 22.74 -12.75
C GLU A 30 15.20 24.21 -13.20
N SER A 31 15.62 24.56 -14.43
CA SER A 31 15.68 25.95 -14.92
C SER A 31 14.32 26.63 -15.05
N GLN A 32 13.25 25.85 -15.12
CA GLN A 32 11.87 26.35 -15.17
C GLN A 32 11.37 26.88 -13.81
N PHE A 33 12.08 26.63 -12.71
CA PHE A 33 11.69 27.10 -11.37
C PHE A 33 12.56 28.29 -10.96
N ALA A 34 11.90 29.43 -10.70
CA ALA A 34 12.54 30.55 -10.02
C ALA A 34 12.94 30.20 -8.58
N GLU A 35 13.87 30.96 -8.01
CA GLU A 35 14.20 30.85 -6.58
C GLU A 35 12.95 31.22 -5.76
N PRO A 36 12.52 30.38 -4.80
CA PRO A 36 11.35 30.69 -3.98
C PRO A 36 11.58 31.97 -3.15
N PRO A 37 10.55 32.83 -2.99
CA PRO A 37 10.66 34.03 -2.16
C PRO A 37 10.99 33.67 -0.71
N MET A 38 11.63 34.58 0.03
CA MET A 38 11.82 34.39 1.46
C MET A 38 10.48 34.59 2.19
N PRO A 39 10.04 33.63 3.03
CA PRO A 39 8.81 33.76 3.80
C PRO A 39 8.99 34.73 4.98
N ALA A 40 7.89 35.27 5.48
CA ALA A 40 7.88 35.89 6.80
C ALA A 40 7.98 34.78 7.86
N LEU A 41 9.01 34.84 8.69
CA LEU A 41 9.20 33.89 9.78
C LEU A 41 8.34 34.27 11.00
N PRO A 42 7.82 33.30 11.77
CA PRO A 42 7.13 33.59 13.01
C PRO A 42 8.02 34.29 14.02
N ASP A 43 7.41 35.14 14.83
CA ASP A 43 8.06 35.73 15.99
C ASP A 43 8.23 34.69 17.12
N THR A 44 9.31 34.83 17.90
CA THR A 44 9.64 33.99 19.05
C THR A 44 9.78 34.81 20.35
N THR A 45 9.19 36.00 20.42
CA THR A 45 9.02 36.73 21.70
C THR A 45 8.24 35.92 22.73
N ARG A 46 7.38 35.00 22.27
CA ARG A 46 6.79 33.96 23.08
C ARG A 46 7.32 32.61 22.59
N PRO A 47 7.42 31.60 23.49
CA PRO A 47 7.81 30.26 23.08
C PRO A 47 6.95 29.72 21.94
N TYR A 48 7.58 29.43 20.81
CA TYR A 48 6.97 28.85 19.63
C TYR A 48 7.16 27.34 19.63
N GLY A 49 6.07 26.58 19.62
CA GLY A 49 6.05 25.13 19.70
C GLY A 49 5.91 24.46 18.33
N ILE A 50 6.90 23.64 17.95
CA ILE A 50 6.84 22.79 16.76
C ILE A 50 6.81 21.34 17.20
N MET A 51 5.81 20.60 16.75
CA MET A 51 5.77 19.15 16.92
C MET A 51 6.09 18.47 15.58
N VAL A 52 7.07 17.58 15.58
CA VAL A 52 7.32 16.69 14.43
C VAL A 52 6.79 15.32 14.79
N THR A 53 5.95 14.75 13.94
CA THR A 53 5.34 13.44 14.14
C THR A 53 5.82 12.48 13.07
N GLY A 54 6.02 11.22 13.42
CA GLY A 54 6.35 10.21 12.42
C GLY A 54 6.50 8.81 12.99
N VAL A 55 6.51 7.80 12.13
CA VAL A 55 6.84 6.42 12.51
C VAL A 55 8.34 6.30 12.78
N GLY A 56 8.73 5.49 13.77
CA GLY A 56 10.13 5.24 14.10
C GLY A 56 10.98 4.78 12.91
N GLY A 57 12.14 5.42 12.73
CA GLY A 57 13.05 5.16 11.61
C GLY A 57 12.80 6.00 10.35
N THR A 58 11.79 6.88 10.35
CA THR A 58 11.51 7.78 9.21
C THR A 58 12.34 9.06 9.22
N GLY A 59 12.99 9.43 10.34
CA GLY A 59 13.84 10.61 10.47
C GLY A 59 13.22 11.81 11.21
N VAL A 60 12.20 11.58 12.04
CA VAL A 60 11.57 12.59 12.93
C VAL A 60 12.60 13.30 13.82
N VAL A 61 13.45 12.51 14.48
CA VAL A 61 14.53 13.01 15.35
C VAL A 61 15.52 13.86 14.57
N THR A 62 15.76 13.52 13.30
CA THR A 62 16.67 14.28 12.43
C THR A 62 16.12 15.68 12.15
N ILE A 63 14.82 15.81 11.87
CA ILE A 63 14.18 17.14 11.70
C ILE A 63 14.31 17.94 13.00
N GLY A 64 14.03 17.32 14.15
CA GLY A 64 14.19 17.96 15.46
C GLY A 64 15.60 18.49 15.71
N ALA A 65 16.61 17.66 15.45
CA ALA A 65 18.01 18.04 15.57
C ALA A 65 18.42 19.17 14.60
N LEU A 66 17.94 19.14 13.35
CA LEU A 66 18.24 20.17 12.35
C LEU A 66 17.64 21.53 12.75
N ILE A 67 16.36 21.55 13.17
CA ILE A 67 15.71 22.78 13.65
C ILE A 67 16.39 23.26 14.93
N GLY A 68 16.73 22.36 15.86
CA GLY A 68 17.43 22.69 17.10
C GLY A 68 18.78 23.35 16.85
N MET A 69 19.60 22.76 15.97
CA MET A 69 20.89 23.32 15.58
C MET A 69 20.72 24.66 14.86
N ALA A 70 19.73 24.78 13.96
CA ALA A 70 19.46 26.04 13.28
C ALA A 70 19.04 27.16 14.25
N ALA A 71 18.18 26.86 15.23
CA ALA A 71 17.79 27.82 16.25
C ALA A 71 18.98 28.25 17.12
N HIS A 72 19.89 27.32 17.45
CA HIS A 72 21.12 27.64 18.16
C HIS A 72 22.06 28.55 17.34
N LEU A 73 22.20 28.30 16.04
CA LEU A 73 23.00 29.14 15.14
C LEU A 73 22.41 30.55 14.97
N ASP A 74 21.08 30.68 15.11
CA ASP A 74 20.35 31.95 15.14
C ASP A 74 20.43 32.68 16.51
N ASP A 75 21.20 32.16 17.47
CA ASP A 75 21.32 32.68 18.85
C ASP A 75 19.98 32.70 19.61
N ARG A 76 19.11 31.72 19.35
CA ARG A 76 17.81 31.56 20.04
C ARG A 76 17.87 30.52 21.14
N GLY A 77 17.03 30.70 22.16
CA GLY A 77 16.71 29.64 23.11
C GLY A 77 15.98 28.48 22.44
N VAL A 78 16.45 27.25 22.63
CA VAL A 78 15.82 26.06 22.06
C VAL A 78 15.82 24.87 23.02
N THR A 79 14.72 24.13 23.02
CA THR A 79 14.64 22.82 23.65
C THR A 79 14.09 21.81 22.64
N VAL A 80 14.68 20.61 22.64
CA VAL A 80 14.25 19.49 21.80
C VAL A 80 14.05 18.27 22.70
N LEU A 81 12.87 17.68 22.65
CA LEU A 81 12.52 16.45 23.36
C LEU A 81 11.98 15.42 22.38
N ASP A 82 12.76 14.38 22.14
CA ASP A 82 12.36 13.24 21.32
C ASP A 82 11.73 12.16 22.19
N MET A 83 10.49 11.79 21.86
CA MET A 83 9.75 10.71 22.47
C MET A 83 9.57 9.59 21.45
N THR A 84 10.21 8.46 21.68
CA THR A 84 10.02 7.25 20.88
C THR A 84 9.09 6.28 21.61
N GLY A 85 8.05 5.80 20.95
CA GLY A 85 7.19 4.74 21.48
C GLY A 85 7.98 3.45 21.76
N LEU A 86 7.40 2.57 22.59
CA LEU A 86 8.03 1.31 23.03
C LEU A 86 8.46 0.38 21.88
N ALA A 87 7.89 0.54 20.68
CA ALA A 87 8.22 -0.25 19.50
C ALA A 87 9.36 0.40 18.69
N GLN A 88 10.50 -0.30 18.60
CA GLN A 88 11.70 0.15 17.88
C GLN A 88 11.49 0.31 16.35
N LYS A 89 10.47 -0.34 15.77
CA LYS A 89 10.02 -0.18 14.37
C LYS A 89 8.50 -0.14 14.33
N GLY A 90 7.92 0.82 13.61
CA GLY A 90 6.47 0.97 13.50
C GLY A 90 5.79 1.66 14.69
N GLY A 91 6.56 2.06 15.72
CA GLY A 91 6.04 2.85 16.84
C GLY A 91 5.97 4.34 16.51
N SER A 92 5.05 5.04 17.17
CA SER A 92 4.92 6.50 17.10
C SER A 92 6.17 7.18 17.66
N VAL A 93 6.68 8.18 16.94
CA VAL A 93 7.76 9.06 17.40
C VAL A 93 7.30 10.51 17.30
N PHE A 94 7.59 11.26 18.35
CA PHE A 94 7.29 12.68 18.46
C PHE A 94 8.58 13.44 18.78
N SER A 95 8.84 14.54 18.09
CA SER A 95 9.86 15.51 18.49
C SER A 95 9.15 16.79 18.89
N HIS A 96 9.27 17.16 20.17
CA HIS A 96 8.78 18.43 20.69
C HIS A 96 9.91 19.44 20.64
N ILE A 97 9.72 20.51 19.88
CA ILE A 97 10.71 21.57 19.72
C ILE A 97 10.06 22.86 20.21
N ARG A 98 10.74 23.59 21.10
CA ARG A 98 10.30 24.92 21.53
C ARG A 98 11.43 25.91 21.32
N ILE A 99 11.10 27.04 20.70
CA ILE A 99 12.04 28.10 20.36
C ILE A 99 11.55 29.41 20.97
N ALA A 100 12.43 30.15 21.61
CA ALA A 100 12.18 31.49 22.15
C ALA A 100 13.37 32.40 21.85
N ASN A 101 13.18 33.73 21.95
CA ASN A 101 14.29 34.67 21.82
C ASN A 101 15.35 34.43 22.90
N ASP A 102 14.92 34.24 24.14
CA ASP A 102 15.80 33.96 25.28
C ASP A 102 15.60 32.53 25.80
N PRO A 103 16.66 31.77 26.07
CA PRO A 103 16.57 30.45 26.73
C PRO A 103 15.77 30.45 28.04
N ASP A 104 15.84 31.53 28.83
CA ASP A 104 15.17 31.62 30.14
C ASP A 104 13.64 31.62 30.02
N ASP A 105 13.08 31.95 28.85
CA ASP A 105 11.64 31.91 28.56
C ASP A 105 11.12 30.46 28.35
N LEU A 106 12.00 29.46 28.29
CA LEU A 106 11.64 28.06 28.06
C LEU A 106 11.53 27.25 29.36
N HIS A 107 10.40 27.40 30.06
CA HIS A 107 10.17 26.72 31.35
C HIS A 107 9.75 25.23 31.24
N ALA A 108 9.37 24.77 30.04
CA ALA A 108 8.95 23.39 29.81
C ALA A 108 9.52 22.90 28.48
N VAL A 109 10.02 21.66 28.47
CA VAL A 109 10.62 21.02 27.29
C VAL A 109 9.53 20.39 26.39
N ARG A 110 8.43 19.93 26.99
CA ARG A 110 7.31 19.30 26.27
C ARG A 110 6.24 20.35 25.92
N ILE A 111 5.69 20.26 24.72
CA ILE A 111 4.55 21.08 24.29
C ILE A 111 3.30 20.68 25.10
N ALA A 112 2.62 21.64 25.71
CA ALA A 112 1.40 21.39 26.47
C ALA A 112 0.19 21.13 25.54
N ALA A 113 -0.95 20.77 26.12
CA ALA A 113 -2.15 20.54 25.33
C ALA A 113 -2.60 21.84 24.63
N GLY A 114 -2.91 21.75 23.33
CA GLY A 114 -3.31 22.90 22.51
C GLY A 114 -2.24 23.99 22.30
N GLU A 115 -0.96 23.72 22.59
CA GLU A 115 0.13 24.69 22.46
C GLU A 115 1.01 24.51 21.22
N ALA A 116 0.75 23.54 20.35
CA ALA A 116 1.54 23.43 19.12
C ALA A 116 1.16 24.56 18.16
N ASP A 117 2.13 25.40 17.78
CA ASP A 117 1.95 26.43 16.75
C ASP A 117 2.10 25.80 15.35
N ALA A 118 3.04 24.88 15.20
CA ALA A 118 3.24 24.11 13.97
C ALA A 118 3.31 22.61 14.23
N VAL A 119 2.75 21.82 13.31
CA VAL A 119 2.94 20.37 13.27
C VAL A 119 3.45 19.93 11.90
N ILE A 120 4.62 19.29 11.88
CA ILE A 120 5.23 18.69 10.70
C ILE A 120 5.02 17.18 10.77
N GLY A 121 4.02 16.70 10.05
CA GLY A 121 3.62 15.30 9.96
C GLY A 121 4.40 14.52 8.93
N GLY A 122 5.41 13.78 9.38
CA GLY A 122 6.15 12.80 8.58
C GLY A 122 5.30 11.63 8.10
N ASP A 123 4.20 11.33 8.82
CA ASP A 123 3.14 10.44 8.37
C ASP A 123 1.78 10.82 9.01
N VAL A 124 0.70 10.46 8.34
CA VAL A 124 -0.67 10.76 8.79
C VAL A 124 -1.13 9.91 9.97
N VAL A 125 -0.60 8.69 10.16
CA VAL A 125 -1.01 7.77 11.25
C VAL A 125 -0.64 8.34 12.61
N VAL A 126 0.60 8.78 12.77
CA VAL A 126 1.10 9.35 14.02
C VAL A 126 0.54 10.75 14.23
N THR A 127 0.35 11.52 13.15
CA THR A 127 -0.25 12.86 13.22
C THR A 127 -1.71 12.84 13.65
N ALA A 128 -2.48 11.84 13.23
CA ALA A 128 -3.86 11.63 13.66
C ALA A 128 -3.98 10.87 15.01
N SER A 129 -2.87 10.60 15.70
CA SER A 129 -2.91 9.93 17.01
C SER A 129 -3.45 10.86 18.11
N VAL A 130 -4.05 10.26 19.14
CA VAL A 130 -4.60 11.00 20.30
C VAL A 130 -3.55 11.93 20.92
N GLU A 131 -2.30 11.48 21.03
CA GLU A 131 -1.22 12.29 21.60
C GLU A 131 -0.88 13.51 20.74
N ALA A 132 -0.84 13.36 19.41
CA ALA A 132 -0.61 14.48 18.50
C ALA A 132 -1.78 15.47 18.49
N LEU A 133 -3.00 14.96 18.32
CA LEU A 133 -4.22 15.78 18.28
C LEU A 133 -4.41 16.58 19.57
N ALA A 134 -4.05 16.03 20.73
CA ALA A 134 -4.13 16.73 22.01
C ALA A 134 -3.20 17.95 22.11
N LYS A 135 -2.15 18.04 21.27
CA LYS A 135 -1.24 19.21 21.23
C LYS A 135 -1.72 20.28 20.27
N MET A 136 -2.65 19.95 19.38
CA MET A 136 -3.19 20.85 18.38
C MET A 136 -4.37 21.65 18.94
N ALA A 137 -4.57 22.86 18.42
CA ALA A 137 -5.73 23.68 18.70
C ALA A 137 -6.16 24.45 17.45
N GLY A 138 -7.47 24.52 17.23
CA GLY A 138 -8.07 25.37 16.22
C GLY A 138 -7.64 26.83 16.37
N GLN A 139 -7.46 27.51 15.23
CA GLN A 139 -7.00 28.92 15.14
C GLN A 139 -5.55 29.19 15.59
N ARG A 140 -4.86 28.21 16.20
CA ARG A 140 -3.45 28.32 16.59
C ARG A 140 -2.54 27.44 15.72
N SER A 141 -2.85 26.15 15.65
CA SER A 141 -1.98 25.18 15.02
C SER A 141 -2.08 25.22 13.50
N ARG A 142 -0.93 25.23 12.82
CA ARG A 142 -0.82 24.96 11.38
C ARG A 142 -0.14 23.62 11.16
N VAL A 143 -0.73 22.79 10.30
CA VAL A 143 -0.36 21.39 10.16
C VAL A 143 0.00 21.09 8.71
N ILE A 144 1.12 20.40 8.49
CA ILE A 144 1.48 19.83 7.19
C ILE A 144 1.61 18.33 7.38
N VAL A 145 1.00 17.53 6.53
CA VAL A 145 0.94 16.07 6.70
C VAL A 145 1.34 15.36 5.42
N ASN A 146 2.29 14.45 5.54
CA ASN A 146 2.56 13.44 4.53
C ASN A 146 1.50 12.35 4.58
N CYS A 147 0.66 12.28 3.55
CA CYS A 147 -0.43 11.30 3.44
C CYS A 147 0.00 9.94 2.88
N ALA A 148 1.31 9.75 2.65
CA ALA A 148 1.83 8.49 2.17
C ALA A 148 1.42 7.33 3.11
N GLU A 149 0.88 6.27 2.52
CA GLU A 149 0.51 5.07 3.27
C GLU A 149 1.75 4.47 3.92
N THR A 150 1.74 4.46 5.26
CA THR A 150 2.83 3.92 6.06
C THR A 150 2.38 2.58 6.65
N PRO A 151 3.06 1.46 6.37
CA PRO A 151 2.68 0.16 6.90
C PRO A 151 2.71 0.15 8.44
N THR A 152 1.57 -0.12 9.07
CA THR A 152 1.45 -0.23 10.53
C THR A 152 1.64 -1.67 10.99
N SER A 153 1.72 -1.90 12.30
CA SER A 153 1.69 -3.27 12.85
C SER A 153 0.38 -4.01 12.54
N ASP A 154 -0.72 -3.28 12.39
CA ASP A 154 -2.05 -3.84 12.14
C ASP A 154 -2.18 -4.33 10.69
N PHE A 155 -1.56 -3.63 9.74
CA PHE A 155 -1.41 -4.11 8.36
C PHE A 155 -0.82 -5.53 8.29
N ALA A 156 0.17 -5.84 9.15
CA ALA A 156 0.81 -7.16 9.15
C ALA A 156 -0.11 -8.30 9.68
N ARG A 157 -1.19 -7.97 10.38
CA ARG A 157 -2.07 -8.96 11.04
C ARG A 157 -3.43 -9.12 10.37
N ASN A 158 -3.93 -8.09 9.70
CA ASN A 158 -5.25 -8.11 9.07
C ASN A 158 -5.12 -8.03 7.53
N PRO A 159 -5.37 -9.12 6.79
CA PRO A 159 -5.26 -9.15 5.33
C PRO A 159 -6.35 -8.34 4.61
N ASP A 160 -7.39 -7.91 5.32
CA ASP A 160 -8.48 -7.05 4.84
C ASP A 160 -8.36 -5.61 5.34
N TRP A 161 -7.22 -5.27 5.96
CA TRP A 161 -6.98 -3.91 6.43
C TRP A 161 -6.93 -2.95 5.25
N GLN A 162 -7.77 -1.93 5.31
CA GLN A 162 -7.75 -0.79 4.40
C GLN A 162 -7.17 0.39 5.16
N PHE A 163 -6.24 1.11 4.55
CA PHE A 163 -5.68 2.31 5.13
C PHE A 163 -6.77 3.38 5.24
N PRO A 164 -7.21 3.76 6.45
CA PRO A 164 -8.35 4.65 6.60
C PRO A 164 -7.92 6.12 6.48
N LEU A 165 -7.30 6.50 5.36
CA LEU A 165 -6.75 7.84 5.13
C LEU A 165 -7.81 8.93 5.36
N ASP A 166 -8.98 8.79 4.74
CA ASP A 166 -10.07 9.77 4.84
C ASP A 166 -10.49 10.03 6.30
N LYS A 167 -10.51 8.98 7.13
CA LYS A 167 -10.85 9.12 8.56
C LYS A 167 -9.75 9.85 9.33
N MET A 168 -8.49 9.56 9.04
CA MET A 168 -7.36 10.23 9.70
C MET A 168 -7.25 11.70 9.29
N GLU A 169 -7.43 12.00 8.01
CA GLU A 169 -7.48 13.38 7.51
C GLU A 169 -8.63 14.14 8.17
N LEU A 170 -9.81 13.52 8.27
CA LEU A 170 -10.97 14.11 8.94
C LEU A 170 -10.67 14.43 10.41
N SER A 171 -10.06 13.52 11.17
CA SER A 171 -9.71 13.77 12.58
C SER A 171 -8.74 14.95 12.75
N ILE A 172 -7.78 15.12 11.83
CA ILE A 172 -6.86 16.27 11.85
C ILE A 172 -7.60 17.56 11.50
N VAL A 173 -8.45 17.53 10.46
CA VAL A 173 -9.29 18.67 10.05
C VAL A 173 -10.22 19.11 11.19
N GLU A 174 -10.82 18.17 11.93
CA GLU A 174 -11.66 18.47 13.09
C GLU A 174 -10.88 19.15 14.22
N ALA A 175 -9.59 18.83 14.40
CA ALA A 175 -8.76 19.40 15.46
C ALA A 175 -8.28 20.84 15.16
N VAL A 176 -7.95 21.16 13.91
CA VAL A 176 -7.31 22.45 13.55
C VAL A 176 -8.09 23.32 12.56
N GLY A 177 -9.09 22.77 11.90
CA GLY A 177 -9.82 23.40 10.80
C GLY A 177 -9.18 23.14 9.42
N ARG A 178 -10.01 23.08 8.38
CA ARG A 178 -9.59 22.72 7.01
C ARG A 178 -8.56 23.68 6.40
N ASP A 179 -8.64 24.97 6.73
CA ASP A 179 -7.74 26.01 6.22
C ASP A 179 -6.37 26.02 6.91
N SER A 180 -6.26 25.29 8.03
CA SER A 180 -5.04 25.20 8.84
C SER A 180 -4.19 23.98 8.50
N VAL A 181 -4.61 23.13 7.56
CA VAL A 181 -3.94 21.87 7.23
C VAL A 181 -3.65 21.69 5.73
N ASP A 182 -2.40 21.38 5.43
CA ASP A 182 -1.94 20.97 4.10
C ASP A 182 -1.67 19.46 4.08
N PHE A 183 -2.38 18.74 3.23
CA PHE A 183 -2.19 17.31 2.98
C PHE A 183 -1.46 17.13 1.64
N LEU A 184 -0.35 16.38 1.63
CA LEU A 184 0.40 16.07 0.42
C LEU A 184 1.07 14.70 0.51
N ASP A 185 1.19 14.00 -0.62
CA ASP A 185 2.04 12.80 -0.71
C ASP A 185 3.50 13.20 -0.91
N ALA A 186 4.10 13.75 0.14
CA ALA A 186 5.49 14.21 0.12
C ALA A 186 6.45 13.08 -0.22
N GLN A 187 6.15 11.84 0.19
CA GLN A 187 6.99 10.69 -0.10
C GLN A 187 7.03 10.36 -1.60
N ALA A 188 5.86 10.32 -2.27
CA ALA A 188 5.82 10.09 -3.71
C ALA A 188 6.50 11.23 -4.48
N ILE A 189 6.29 12.48 -4.06
CA ILE A 189 6.91 13.65 -4.70
C ILE A 189 8.44 13.58 -4.56
N ALA A 190 8.96 13.43 -3.34
CA ALA A 190 10.39 13.36 -3.08
C ALA A 190 11.05 12.17 -3.80
N THR A 191 10.41 10.99 -3.79
CA THR A 191 10.92 9.80 -4.48
C THR A 191 11.00 10.03 -6.00
N ARG A 192 9.99 10.66 -6.61
CA ARG A 192 10.00 10.95 -8.05
C ARG A 192 11.03 12.01 -8.44
N LEU A 193 11.18 13.04 -7.61
CA LEU A 193 12.11 14.15 -7.87
C LEU A 193 13.57 13.82 -7.58
N LEU A 194 13.83 12.98 -6.57
CA LEU A 194 15.17 12.80 -5.99
C LEU A 194 15.64 11.33 -6.01
N GLY A 195 14.75 10.39 -6.32
CA GLY A 195 15.05 8.97 -6.46
C GLY A 195 15.10 8.20 -5.15
N ASP A 196 14.83 8.84 -4.01
CA ASP A 196 14.91 8.21 -2.69
C ASP A 196 13.84 8.78 -1.73
N ALA A 197 13.15 7.89 -1.01
CA ALA A 197 12.15 8.25 -0.01
C ALA A 197 12.77 8.89 1.25
N ILE A 198 14.07 8.71 1.50
CA ILE A 198 14.78 9.36 2.63
C ILE A 198 14.71 10.89 2.53
N ALA A 199 14.59 11.44 1.30
CA ALA A 199 14.48 12.88 1.08
C ALA A 199 13.15 13.49 1.53
N THR A 200 12.13 12.66 1.85
CA THR A 200 10.77 13.12 2.23
C THR A 200 10.79 14.10 3.40
N ASN A 201 11.61 13.85 4.42
CA ASN A 201 11.64 14.67 5.62
C ASN A 201 12.19 16.07 5.39
N LEU A 202 13.29 16.16 4.63
CA LEU A 202 13.86 17.46 4.27
C LEU A 202 12.96 18.21 3.29
N PHE A 203 12.27 17.49 2.40
CA PHE A 203 11.22 18.06 1.56
C PHE A 203 10.08 18.66 2.40
N LEU A 204 9.55 17.91 3.39
CA LEU A 204 8.54 18.42 4.31
C LEU A 204 9.02 19.62 5.11
N LEU A 205 10.27 19.58 5.62
CA LEU A 205 10.87 20.70 6.34
C LEU A 205 10.98 21.94 5.46
N GLY A 206 11.40 21.79 4.21
CA GLY A 206 11.45 22.89 3.24
C GLY A 206 10.08 23.48 2.92
N TYR A 207 9.07 22.61 2.77
CA TYR A 207 7.69 23.04 2.58
C TYR A 207 7.17 23.81 3.80
N ALA A 208 7.39 23.29 5.01
CA ALA A 208 6.98 23.91 6.27
C ALA A 208 7.66 25.25 6.51
N TRP A 209 8.97 25.33 6.27
CA TRP A 209 9.73 26.56 6.37
C TRP A 209 9.21 27.62 5.41
N GLN A 210 8.95 27.25 4.15
CA GLN A 210 8.43 28.18 3.14
C GLN A 210 7.00 28.66 3.43
N LYS A 211 6.20 27.88 4.17
CA LYS A 211 4.89 28.30 4.70
C LYS A 211 5.01 29.17 5.96
N GLY A 212 6.22 29.47 6.42
CA GLY A 212 6.46 30.28 7.61
C GLY A 212 6.11 29.55 8.90
N LEU A 213 6.32 28.23 8.99
CA LEU A 213 5.99 27.45 10.19
C LEU A 213 7.17 27.14 11.10
N VAL A 214 8.40 27.45 10.67
CA VAL A 214 9.63 27.17 11.40
C VAL A 214 10.39 28.49 11.60
N PRO A 215 10.52 29.01 12.83
CA PRO A 215 11.06 30.34 13.12
C PRO A 215 12.58 30.34 13.24
N VAL A 216 13.25 29.88 12.18
CA VAL A 216 14.72 29.90 12.05
C VAL A 216 15.10 30.41 10.66
N SER A 217 16.26 31.03 10.55
CA SER A 217 16.76 31.59 9.30
C SER A 217 17.07 30.50 8.27
N HIS A 218 16.99 30.88 6.99
CA HIS A 218 17.39 29.99 5.89
C HIS A 218 18.86 29.59 6.03
N GLU A 219 19.72 30.55 6.37
CA GLU A 219 21.17 30.37 6.49
C GLU A 219 21.51 29.35 7.59
N ALA A 220 20.90 29.49 8.77
CA ALA A 220 21.09 28.55 9.87
C ALA A 220 20.59 27.15 9.54
N LEU A 221 19.46 27.00 8.83
CA LEU A 221 19.01 25.68 8.36
C LEU A 221 19.98 25.06 7.35
N GLN A 222 20.49 25.83 6.39
CA GLN A 222 21.46 25.32 5.43
C GLN A 222 22.77 24.90 6.10
N GLN A 223 23.22 25.66 7.10
CA GLN A 223 24.40 25.33 7.89
C GLN A 223 24.16 24.12 8.80
N ALA A 224 22.97 23.97 9.40
CA ALA A 224 22.62 22.78 10.17
C ALA A 224 22.61 21.51 9.30
N ILE A 225 22.11 21.60 8.06
CA ILE A 225 22.16 20.51 7.07
C ILE A 225 23.61 20.17 6.72
N GLU A 226 24.47 21.18 6.55
CA GLU A 226 25.90 21.00 6.28
C GLU A 226 26.63 20.31 7.44
N LEU A 227 26.40 20.77 8.68
CA LEU A 227 26.98 20.18 9.89
C LEU A 227 26.53 18.75 10.14
N ASN A 228 25.32 18.38 9.72
CA ASN A 228 24.85 17.00 9.80
C ASN A 228 25.68 16.04 8.92
N GLY A 229 26.25 16.53 7.81
CA GLY A 229 27.24 15.83 6.98
C GLY A 229 26.71 14.61 6.19
N VAL A 230 25.44 14.21 6.36
CA VAL A 230 24.84 13.08 5.66
C VAL A 230 24.16 13.54 4.38
N ALA A 231 24.57 12.99 3.24
CA ALA A 231 23.94 13.21 1.94
C ALA A 231 23.64 14.69 1.62
N LEU A 232 24.59 15.58 1.94
CA LEU A 232 24.43 17.05 1.92
C LEU A 232 23.69 17.58 0.69
N GLU A 233 24.18 17.27 -0.51
CA GLU A 233 23.58 17.74 -1.76
C GLU A 233 22.15 17.25 -1.98
N LEU A 234 21.85 16.01 -1.58
CA LEU A 234 20.50 15.46 -1.65
C LEU A 234 19.56 16.21 -0.70
N ASN A 235 20.00 16.46 0.53
CA ASN A 235 19.21 17.14 1.55
C ASN A 235 18.97 18.62 1.21
N ARG A 236 19.97 19.32 0.67
CA ARG A 236 19.82 20.69 0.15
C ARG A 236 18.80 20.75 -0.97
N LYS A 237 18.89 19.83 -1.94
CA LYS A 237 17.90 19.73 -3.03
C LYS A 237 16.51 19.38 -2.52
N ALA A 238 16.40 18.44 -1.59
CA ALA A 238 15.12 18.06 -0.98
C ALA A 238 14.43 19.25 -0.33
N PHE A 239 15.17 20.01 0.49
CA PHE A 239 14.69 21.22 1.14
C PHE A 239 14.24 22.27 0.10
N LEU A 240 15.04 22.52 -0.93
CA LEU A 240 14.68 23.46 -2.01
C LEU A 240 13.41 23.03 -2.77
N TRP A 241 13.26 21.75 -3.09
CA TRP A 241 12.05 21.23 -3.73
C TRP A 241 10.82 21.36 -2.84
N GLY A 242 10.98 21.16 -1.52
CA GLY A 242 9.95 21.43 -0.53
C GLY A 242 9.49 22.88 -0.58
N ARG A 243 10.44 23.82 -0.60
CA ARG A 243 10.17 25.26 -0.75
C ARG A 243 9.41 25.55 -2.04
N ARG A 244 9.89 25.04 -3.19
CA ARG A 244 9.21 25.20 -4.50
C ARG A 244 7.77 24.68 -4.46
N ALA A 245 7.53 23.52 -3.84
CA ALA A 245 6.20 22.93 -3.73
C ALA A 245 5.24 23.75 -2.86
N ALA A 246 5.74 24.44 -1.83
CA ALA A 246 4.91 25.34 -1.01
C ALA A 246 4.44 26.59 -1.77
N CYS A 247 5.18 27.00 -2.81
CA CYS A 247 4.83 28.11 -3.70
C CYS A 247 3.94 27.68 -4.87
N ASP A 248 4.30 26.61 -5.58
CA ASP A 248 3.53 26.06 -6.70
C ASP A 248 3.62 24.53 -6.73
N LEU A 249 2.74 23.89 -5.97
CA LEU A 249 2.65 22.43 -5.92
C LEU A 249 2.29 21.84 -7.28
N ALA A 250 1.46 22.51 -8.08
CA ALA A 250 1.02 22.01 -9.38
C ALA A 250 2.19 21.94 -10.38
N ALA A 251 3.07 22.96 -10.39
CA ALA A 251 4.28 22.92 -11.21
C ALA A 251 5.23 21.80 -10.79
N VAL A 252 5.46 21.63 -9.48
CA VAL A 252 6.29 20.54 -8.96
C VAL A 252 5.70 19.18 -9.34
N LEU A 253 4.39 18.98 -9.25
CA LEU A 253 3.73 17.73 -9.63
C LEU A 253 3.84 17.42 -11.13
N ARG A 254 3.73 18.43 -12.01
CA ARG A 254 3.94 18.26 -13.47
C ARG A 254 5.33 17.71 -13.77
N VAL A 255 6.33 18.13 -13.02
CA VAL A 255 7.73 17.74 -13.21
C VAL A 255 8.06 16.41 -12.53
N ALA A 256 7.49 16.16 -11.35
CA ALA A 256 7.58 14.86 -10.68
C ALA A 256 6.86 13.76 -11.47
N SER A 257 5.85 14.12 -12.29
CA SER A 257 4.99 13.18 -13.00
C SER A 257 4.66 13.66 -14.42
N PRO A 258 5.65 13.69 -15.34
CA PRO A 258 5.40 14.10 -16.72
C PRO A 258 4.43 13.10 -17.38
N ALA A 259 3.21 13.56 -17.62
CA ALA A 259 2.08 12.93 -18.31
C ALA A 259 2.17 11.41 -18.60
N GLU A 260 1.93 10.60 -17.58
CA GLU A 260 1.14 9.36 -17.68
C GLU A 260 0.08 9.39 -16.58
N VAL A 261 -0.67 10.48 -16.48
CA VAL A 261 -1.93 10.47 -15.74
C VAL A 261 -2.98 10.02 -16.74
N THR A 262 -3.02 8.72 -17.03
CA THR A 262 -4.28 8.14 -17.48
C THR A 262 -5.21 8.32 -16.29
N PRO A 263 -6.26 9.16 -16.37
CA PRO A 263 -7.20 9.27 -15.27
C PRO A 263 -7.68 7.85 -14.97
N LEU A 264 -7.63 7.44 -13.69
CA LEU A 264 -8.27 6.21 -13.23
C LEU A 264 -9.77 6.38 -13.43
N ARG A 265 -10.25 6.23 -14.67
CA ARG A 265 -11.65 5.98 -14.92
C ARG A 265 -11.94 4.62 -14.33
N GLU A 266 -12.96 4.54 -13.48
CA GLU A 266 -13.44 3.26 -12.99
C GLU A 266 -13.73 2.36 -14.19
N GLU A 267 -13.03 1.23 -14.27
CA GLU A 267 -13.23 0.25 -15.34
C GLU A 267 -14.69 -0.21 -15.30
N SER A 268 -15.36 -0.18 -16.44
CA SER A 268 -16.72 -0.68 -16.53
C SER A 268 -16.73 -2.20 -16.27
N LEU A 269 -17.86 -2.75 -15.83
CA LEU A 269 -17.97 -4.19 -15.61
C LEU A 269 -17.61 -5.01 -16.88
N ASP A 270 -17.93 -4.49 -18.06
CA ASP A 270 -17.60 -5.13 -19.33
C ASP A 270 -16.09 -5.09 -19.62
N GLU A 271 -15.41 -3.99 -19.31
CA GLU A 271 -13.95 -3.89 -19.42
C GLU A 271 -13.26 -4.86 -18.46
N VAL A 272 -13.77 -4.97 -17.23
CA VAL A 272 -13.27 -5.92 -16.24
C VAL A 272 -13.41 -7.37 -16.74
N ILE A 273 -14.55 -7.73 -17.31
CA ILE A 273 -14.79 -9.08 -17.87
C ILE A 273 -13.89 -9.33 -19.08
N ALA A 274 -13.79 -8.38 -20.01
CA ALA A 274 -12.98 -8.51 -21.22
C ALA A 274 -11.50 -8.71 -20.89
N ARG A 275 -10.95 -7.90 -19.96
CA ARG A 275 -9.56 -8.04 -19.50
C ARG A 275 -9.32 -9.40 -18.86
N ARG A 276 -10.25 -9.89 -18.04
CA ARG A 276 -10.15 -11.22 -17.40
C ARG A 276 -10.23 -12.36 -18.40
N MET A 277 -11.08 -12.23 -19.41
CA MET A 277 -11.12 -13.19 -20.52
C MET A 277 -9.79 -13.25 -21.24
N ALA A 278 -9.22 -12.11 -21.65
CA ALA A 278 -7.91 -12.04 -22.30
C ALA A 278 -6.82 -12.70 -21.43
N TYR A 279 -6.81 -12.39 -20.13
CA TYR A 279 -5.91 -13.03 -19.17
C TYR A 279 -6.09 -14.56 -19.13
N LEU A 280 -7.33 -15.06 -19.11
CA LEU A 280 -7.59 -16.50 -19.06
C LEU A 280 -7.20 -17.24 -20.35
N VAL A 281 -7.22 -16.57 -21.50
CA VAL A 281 -6.66 -17.09 -22.76
C VAL A 281 -5.15 -17.27 -22.64
N ASP A 282 -4.46 -16.25 -22.15
CA ASP A 282 -3.01 -16.28 -21.95
C ASP A 282 -2.62 -17.30 -20.88
N TYR A 283 -3.39 -17.36 -19.80
CA TYR A 283 -3.25 -18.31 -18.71
C TYR A 283 -3.34 -19.74 -19.25
N GLN A 284 -4.44 -20.09 -19.93
CA GLN A 284 -4.72 -21.44 -20.42
C GLN A 284 -5.00 -21.42 -21.92
N ASP A 285 -6.23 -21.12 -22.34
CA ASP A 285 -6.69 -21.11 -23.73
C ASP A 285 -8.08 -20.43 -23.87
N ALA A 286 -8.56 -20.33 -25.11
CA ALA A 286 -9.86 -19.74 -25.45
C ALA A 286 -11.05 -20.49 -24.83
N ALA A 287 -10.99 -21.82 -24.73
CA ALA A 287 -12.08 -22.61 -24.15
C ALA A 287 -12.21 -22.36 -22.64
N TYR A 288 -11.09 -22.14 -21.95
CA TYR A 288 -11.05 -21.79 -20.54
C TYR A 288 -11.61 -20.39 -20.26
N ALA A 289 -11.26 -19.40 -21.09
CA ALA A 289 -11.87 -18.06 -21.02
C ALA A 289 -13.38 -18.09 -21.32
N GLU A 290 -13.81 -18.96 -22.24
CA GLU A 290 -15.22 -19.13 -22.59
C GLU A 290 -16.03 -19.80 -21.46
N ARG A 291 -15.42 -20.71 -20.69
CA ARG A 291 -16.02 -21.25 -19.46
C ARG A 291 -16.35 -20.14 -18.47
N TYR A 292 -15.41 -19.23 -18.23
CA TYR A 292 -15.62 -18.05 -17.37
C TYR A 292 -16.73 -17.14 -17.91
N ARG A 293 -16.68 -16.80 -19.21
CA ARG A 293 -17.67 -15.92 -19.84
C ARG A 293 -19.09 -16.48 -19.73
N ARG A 294 -19.26 -17.79 -19.95
CA ARG A 294 -20.57 -18.45 -19.83
C ARG A 294 -21.16 -18.36 -18.43
N LEU A 295 -20.34 -18.59 -17.40
CA LEU A 295 -20.79 -18.46 -16.00
C LEU A 295 -21.26 -17.03 -15.72
N VAL A 296 -20.43 -16.03 -16.02
CA VAL A 296 -20.75 -14.61 -15.77
C VAL A 296 -21.98 -14.17 -16.57
N SER A 297 -22.11 -14.60 -17.82
CA SER A 297 -23.27 -14.28 -18.65
C SER A 297 -24.57 -14.86 -18.10
N ARG A 298 -24.55 -16.09 -17.56
CA ARG A 298 -25.75 -16.69 -16.93
C ARG A 298 -26.20 -15.89 -15.71
N VAL A 299 -25.26 -15.48 -14.87
CA VAL A 299 -25.55 -14.63 -13.70
C VAL A 299 -26.11 -13.29 -14.13
N ARG A 300 -25.49 -12.65 -15.13
CA ARG A 300 -25.98 -11.37 -15.66
C ARG A 300 -27.42 -11.47 -16.16
N THR A 301 -27.77 -12.53 -16.88
CA THR A 301 -29.14 -12.74 -17.36
C THR A 301 -30.13 -12.93 -16.20
N ALA A 302 -29.78 -13.71 -15.19
CA ALA A 302 -30.64 -13.91 -14.01
C ALA A 302 -30.78 -12.64 -13.16
N GLU A 303 -29.70 -11.88 -13.00
CA GLU A 303 -29.68 -10.64 -12.22
C GLU A 303 -30.37 -9.47 -12.95
N ALA A 304 -30.43 -9.49 -14.28
CA ALA A 304 -31.04 -8.42 -15.08
C ALA A 304 -32.48 -8.09 -14.66
N ALA A 305 -33.26 -9.11 -14.24
CA ALA A 305 -34.62 -8.95 -13.75
C ALA A 305 -34.71 -8.11 -12.46
N LEU A 306 -33.61 -7.97 -11.72
CA LEU A 306 -33.51 -7.21 -10.47
C LEU A 306 -32.96 -5.79 -10.66
N GLY A 307 -32.55 -5.41 -11.87
CA GLY A 307 -31.93 -4.11 -12.14
C GLY A 307 -30.60 -3.88 -11.42
N SER A 308 -29.88 -4.95 -11.06
CA SER A 308 -28.60 -4.92 -10.35
C SER A 308 -27.49 -5.56 -11.19
N THR A 309 -26.23 -5.17 -10.93
CA THR A 309 -25.02 -5.80 -11.48
C THR A 309 -24.06 -6.30 -10.40
N ARG A 310 -24.47 -6.20 -9.11
CA ARG A 310 -23.63 -6.48 -7.95
C ARG A 310 -23.22 -7.96 -7.89
N LEU A 311 -24.15 -8.87 -8.15
CA LEU A 311 -23.88 -10.30 -8.14
C LEU A 311 -23.01 -10.68 -9.33
N THR A 312 -23.29 -10.12 -10.51
CA THR A 312 -22.47 -10.30 -11.72
C THR A 312 -21.03 -9.84 -11.49
N ASP A 313 -20.82 -8.66 -10.90
CA ASP A 313 -19.47 -8.16 -10.57
C ASP A 313 -18.76 -9.06 -9.55
N THR A 314 -19.48 -9.47 -8.49
CA THR A 314 -18.94 -10.38 -7.46
C THR A 314 -18.52 -11.71 -8.06
N VAL A 315 -19.37 -12.36 -8.86
CA VAL A 315 -19.06 -13.62 -9.54
C VAL A 315 -17.94 -13.44 -10.55
N ALA A 316 -17.94 -12.35 -11.33
CA ALA A 316 -16.87 -12.06 -12.27
C ALA A 316 -15.51 -11.93 -11.57
N ARG A 317 -15.45 -11.40 -10.34
CA ARG A 317 -14.23 -11.30 -9.52
C ARG A 317 -13.81 -12.65 -8.95
N GLN A 318 -14.73 -13.35 -8.30
CA GLN A 318 -14.40 -14.57 -7.57
C GLN A 318 -14.18 -15.78 -8.48
N ALA A 319 -14.95 -15.92 -9.57
CA ALA A 319 -14.70 -16.96 -10.57
C ALA A 319 -13.31 -16.81 -11.19
N PHE A 320 -12.94 -15.59 -11.59
CA PHE A 320 -11.60 -15.32 -12.13
C PHE A 320 -10.50 -15.63 -11.11
N ARG A 321 -10.68 -15.25 -9.84
CA ARG A 321 -9.74 -15.55 -8.76
C ARG A 321 -9.52 -17.06 -8.59
N LEU A 322 -10.58 -17.85 -8.64
CA LEU A 322 -10.50 -19.31 -8.53
C LEU A 322 -9.89 -19.95 -9.78
N MET A 323 -10.16 -19.41 -10.96
CA MET A 323 -9.67 -19.96 -12.23
C MET A 323 -8.21 -19.58 -12.53
N ALA A 324 -7.77 -18.38 -12.15
CA ALA A 324 -6.42 -17.86 -12.36
C ALA A 324 -5.53 -18.04 -11.12
N TYR A 325 -5.51 -19.24 -10.54
CA TYR A 325 -4.63 -19.53 -9.41
C TYR A 325 -3.15 -19.59 -9.86
N LYS A 326 -2.23 -19.16 -9.00
CA LYS A 326 -0.79 -19.09 -9.32
C LYS A 326 -0.15 -20.47 -9.20
N ASP A 327 -0.17 -21.21 -10.30
CA ASP A 327 0.55 -22.47 -10.44
C ASP A 327 1.94 -22.31 -11.09
N GLU A 328 2.65 -23.41 -11.24
CA GLU A 328 4.03 -23.44 -11.69
C GLU A 328 4.15 -22.93 -13.15
N TYR A 329 3.17 -23.23 -14.00
CA TYR A 329 3.11 -22.73 -15.37
C TYR A 329 2.85 -21.23 -15.42
N GLU A 330 1.98 -20.72 -14.55
CA GLU A 330 1.64 -19.31 -14.48
C GLU A 330 2.80 -18.47 -13.92
N VAL A 331 3.44 -18.94 -12.84
CA VAL A 331 4.66 -18.33 -12.31
C VAL A 331 5.74 -18.26 -13.39
N ALA A 332 5.89 -19.31 -14.18
CA ALA A 332 6.83 -19.36 -15.30
C ALA A 332 6.47 -18.36 -16.42
N ARG A 333 5.19 -18.21 -16.75
CA ARG A 333 4.70 -17.22 -17.73
C ARG A 333 5.00 -15.80 -17.27
N LEU A 334 4.70 -15.48 -16.00
CA LEU A 334 4.93 -14.15 -15.41
C LEU A 334 6.41 -13.78 -15.37
N TYR A 335 7.31 -14.70 -15.00
CA TYR A 335 8.76 -14.45 -15.10
C TYR A 335 9.28 -14.50 -16.54
N GLY A 336 8.50 -15.04 -17.48
CA GLY A 336 8.82 -15.00 -18.91
C GLY A 336 8.44 -13.69 -19.58
N ASP A 337 7.58 -12.88 -18.95
CA ASP A 337 7.09 -11.63 -19.51
C ASP A 337 8.19 -10.56 -19.56
N ALA A 338 8.35 -9.93 -20.73
CA ALA A 338 9.30 -8.86 -20.95
C ALA A 338 8.96 -7.60 -20.13
N SER A 339 7.68 -7.36 -19.86
CA SER A 339 7.21 -6.19 -19.08
C SER A 339 7.77 -6.20 -17.66
N PHE A 340 7.79 -7.36 -17.01
CA PHE A 340 8.37 -7.57 -15.69
C PHE A 340 9.86 -7.22 -15.68
N TRP A 341 10.62 -7.72 -16.65
CA TRP A 341 12.06 -7.44 -16.74
C TRP A 341 12.38 -6.02 -17.16
N GLN A 342 11.45 -5.34 -17.85
CA GLN A 342 11.58 -3.92 -18.11
C GLN A 342 11.41 -3.13 -16.80
N SER A 343 10.36 -3.42 -16.02
CA SER A 343 10.16 -2.84 -14.68
C SER A 343 11.39 -3.02 -13.77
N VAL A 344 12.00 -4.21 -13.74
CA VAL A 344 13.21 -4.45 -12.95
C VAL A 344 14.38 -3.58 -13.42
N ARG A 345 14.56 -3.42 -14.74
CA ARG A 345 15.62 -2.58 -15.32
C ARG A 345 15.37 -1.09 -15.09
N ASP A 346 14.11 -0.67 -15.08
CA ASP A 346 13.73 0.73 -14.82
C ASP A 346 13.85 1.09 -13.33
N THR A 347 13.78 0.09 -12.44
CA THR A 347 13.83 0.29 -10.97
C THR A 347 15.25 0.21 -10.41
N PHE A 348 16.15 -0.57 -11.04
CA PHE A 348 17.48 -0.83 -10.50
C PHE A 348 18.60 -0.53 -11.51
N ASP A 349 19.60 0.23 -11.06
CA ASP A 349 20.82 0.56 -11.80
C ASP A 349 22.03 -0.25 -11.29
N GLY A 350 23.05 -0.40 -12.16
CA GLY A 350 24.33 -1.02 -11.85
C GLY A 350 24.42 -2.52 -12.18
N ASP A 351 25.56 -3.13 -11.83
CA ASP A 351 25.77 -4.56 -12.02
C ASP A 351 25.08 -5.35 -10.91
N TYR A 352 23.96 -6.01 -11.23
CA TYR A 352 23.21 -6.82 -10.27
C TYR A 352 23.01 -8.28 -10.67
N ALA A 353 23.02 -9.13 -9.64
CA ALA A 353 22.67 -10.53 -9.74
C ALA A 353 21.22 -10.75 -9.28
N ILE A 354 20.52 -11.67 -9.96
CA ILE A 354 19.15 -12.05 -9.60
C ILE A 354 19.20 -13.48 -9.06
N ARG A 355 18.65 -13.66 -7.87
CA ARG A 355 18.48 -14.95 -7.21
C ARG A 355 17.00 -15.27 -7.10
N PHE A 356 16.59 -16.45 -7.56
CA PHE A 356 15.23 -16.93 -7.40
C PHE A 356 15.14 -17.78 -6.15
N HIS A 357 14.13 -17.53 -5.32
CA HIS A 357 13.84 -18.33 -4.14
C HIS A 357 12.53 -19.08 -4.37
N LEU A 358 12.62 -20.40 -4.58
CA LEU A 358 11.48 -21.27 -4.83
C LEU A 358 11.37 -22.36 -3.77
N ALA A 359 10.14 -22.80 -3.51
CA ALA A 359 9.87 -24.03 -2.78
C ALA A 359 9.14 -25.04 -3.70
N PRO A 360 9.87 -25.76 -4.59
CA PRO A 360 9.23 -26.66 -5.54
C PRO A 360 8.45 -27.78 -4.81
N PRO A 361 7.16 -27.99 -5.11
CA PRO A 361 6.31 -28.92 -4.35
C PRO A 361 6.82 -30.37 -4.33
N LEU A 362 7.52 -30.79 -5.39
CA LEU A 362 8.04 -32.15 -5.53
C LEU A 362 9.34 -32.39 -4.73
N ILE A 363 10.02 -31.33 -4.30
CA ILE A 363 11.38 -31.40 -3.74
C ILE A 363 11.42 -30.87 -2.30
N SER A 364 10.64 -29.82 -2.02
CA SER A 364 10.64 -29.18 -0.72
C SER A 364 9.58 -29.82 0.19
N ARG A 365 10.05 -30.49 1.25
CA ARG A 365 9.18 -31.10 2.26
C ARG A 365 8.95 -30.14 3.44
N PRO A 366 7.80 -30.22 4.13
CA PRO A 366 7.59 -29.53 5.39
C PRO A 366 8.61 -30.03 6.43
N ASP A 367 9.18 -29.09 7.16
CA ASP A 367 9.98 -29.38 8.34
C ASP A 367 9.09 -30.08 9.40
N PRO A 368 9.50 -31.23 9.98
CA PRO A 368 8.67 -31.99 10.92
C PRO A 368 8.30 -31.24 12.19
N ASN A 369 9.15 -30.30 12.63
CA ASN A 369 8.99 -29.61 13.91
C ASN A 369 8.23 -28.28 13.74
N THR A 370 8.40 -27.62 12.59
CA THR A 370 7.84 -26.28 12.36
C THR A 370 6.74 -26.23 11.30
N GLY A 371 6.56 -27.30 10.52
CA GLY A 371 5.63 -27.36 9.38
C GLY A 371 6.03 -26.46 8.20
N ARG A 372 7.16 -25.74 8.29
CA ARG A 372 7.60 -24.78 7.28
C ARG A 372 8.33 -25.46 6.14
N ILE A 373 8.11 -25.00 4.92
CA ILE A 373 8.83 -25.50 3.74
C ILE A 373 9.99 -24.57 3.43
N ALA A 374 11.21 -25.09 3.45
CA ALA A 374 12.41 -24.33 3.14
C ALA A 374 12.48 -23.95 1.65
N LYS A 375 12.78 -22.67 1.38
CA LYS A 375 13.04 -22.16 0.03
C LYS A 375 14.46 -22.49 -0.37
N ARG A 376 14.66 -22.89 -1.62
CA ARG A 376 15.95 -23.09 -2.24
C ARG A 376 16.26 -21.95 -3.19
N THR A 377 17.54 -21.60 -3.29
CA THR A 377 18.02 -20.50 -4.12
C THR A 377 18.51 -21.03 -5.47
N TYR A 378 18.06 -20.39 -6.55
CA TYR A 378 18.42 -20.71 -7.92
C TYR A 378 18.98 -19.47 -8.63
N GLY A 379 19.91 -19.68 -9.56
CA GLY A 379 20.52 -18.60 -10.36
C GLY A 379 19.73 -18.26 -11.63
N LYS A 380 20.27 -17.34 -12.43
CA LYS A 380 19.69 -16.84 -13.70
C LYS A 380 19.34 -17.95 -14.71
N GLY A 381 20.01 -19.11 -14.65
CA GLY A 381 19.73 -20.27 -15.50
C GLY A 381 18.29 -20.78 -15.42
N LEU A 382 17.61 -20.55 -14.29
CA LEU A 382 16.21 -20.94 -14.09
C LEU A 382 15.25 -20.26 -15.09
N LEU A 383 15.60 -19.10 -15.65
CA LEU A 383 14.77 -18.43 -16.65
C LEU A 383 14.59 -19.26 -17.92
N ARG A 384 15.57 -20.07 -18.30
CA ARG A 384 15.44 -20.98 -19.44
C ARG A 384 14.38 -22.05 -19.15
N VAL A 385 14.34 -22.55 -17.91
CA VAL A 385 13.34 -23.51 -17.44
C VAL A 385 11.96 -22.88 -17.45
N PHE A 386 11.80 -21.65 -16.93
CA PHE A 386 10.53 -20.95 -16.96
C PHE A 386 10.01 -20.70 -18.39
N ARG A 387 10.88 -20.31 -19.33
CA ARG A 387 10.47 -20.15 -20.74
C ARG A 387 9.95 -21.45 -21.35
N LEU A 388 10.56 -22.59 -21.02
CA LEU A 388 10.08 -23.90 -21.47
C LEU A 388 8.75 -24.25 -20.78
N LEU A 389 8.69 -24.11 -19.46
CA LEU A 389 7.52 -24.47 -18.66
C LEU A 389 6.28 -23.64 -19.05
N ALA A 390 6.45 -22.34 -19.34
CA ALA A 390 5.35 -21.47 -19.79
C ALA A 390 4.70 -21.96 -21.10
N ARG A 391 5.48 -22.59 -22.00
CA ARG A 391 4.96 -23.19 -23.25
C ARG A 391 4.21 -24.50 -23.01
N LEU A 392 4.43 -25.15 -21.87
CA LEU A 392 3.79 -26.40 -21.48
C LEU A 392 2.47 -26.19 -20.73
N LYS A 393 1.89 -24.98 -20.75
CA LYS A 393 0.60 -24.68 -20.10
C LYS A 393 -0.54 -25.62 -20.53
N GLY A 394 -0.49 -26.19 -21.74
CA GLY A 394 -1.46 -27.17 -22.22
C GLY A 394 -1.47 -28.49 -21.42
N LEU A 395 -0.42 -28.77 -20.63
CA LEU A 395 -0.39 -29.93 -19.73
C LEU A 395 -1.26 -29.71 -18.49
N ARG A 396 -1.56 -28.45 -18.11
CA ARG A 396 -2.28 -28.10 -16.89
C ARG A 396 -3.60 -28.86 -16.76
N GLY A 397 -3.80 -29.51 -15.62
CA GLY A 397 -5.01 -30.29 -15.33
C GLY A 397 -5.17 -31.57 -16.14
N GLY A 398 -4.26 -31.85 -17.07
CA GLY A 398 -4.23 -33.09 -17.86
C GLY A 398 -3.54 -34.24 -17.13
N ARG A 399 -3.57 -35.43 -17.74
CA ARG A 399 -2.93 -36.65 -17.20
C ARG A 399 -1.41 -36.52 -17.00
N TRP A 400 -0.77 -35.70 -17.84
CA TRP A 400 0.68 -35.45 -17.83
C TRP A 400 1.08 -34.29 -16.91
N ASP A 401 0.13 -33.67 -16.21
CA ASP A 401 0.42 -32.65 -15.21
C ASP A 401 0.98 -33.28 -13.94
N LEU A 402 2.31 -33.26 -13.79
CA LEU A 402 2.95 -33.77 -12.58
C LEU A 402 2.70 -32.86 -11.37
N PHE A 403 2.65 -31.54 -11.59
CA PHE A 403 2.39 -30.56 -10.53
C PHE A 403 0.92 -30.60 -10.09
N GLY A 404 0.02 -30.78 -11.05
CA GLY A 404 -1.42 -30.88 -10.82
C GLY A 404 -1.88 -32.05 -9.95
N LYS A 405 -1.02 -33.03 -9.66
CA LYS A 405 -1.35 -34.21 -8.84
C LYS A 405 -1.24 -33.96 -7.34
N THR A 406 -0.68 -32.84 -6.90
CA THR A 406 -0.62 -32.45 -5.48
C THR A 406 -2.01 -32.17 -4.92
N ASP A 407 -2.19 -32.36 -3.61
CA ASP A 407 -3.50 -32.19 -2.96
C ASP A 407 -4.00 -30.74 -3.06
N GLU A 408 -3.10 -29.76 -2.96
CA GLU A 408 -3.40 -28.34 -3.16
C GLU A 408 -3.98 -28.09 -4.57
N ARG A 409 -3.32 -28.58 -5.63
CA ARG A 409 -3.77 -28.35 -7.01
C ARG A 409 -5.09 -29.07 -7.32
N ARG A 410 -5.32 -30.24 -6.70
CA ARG A 410 -6.62 -30.93 -6.80
C ARG A 410 -7.72 -30.13 -6.11
N ALA A 411 -7.45 -29.61 -4.91
CA ALA A 411 -8.40 -28.79 -4.15
C ALA A 411 -8.75 -27.50 -4.91
N GLU A 412 -7.76 -26.81 -5.49
CA GLU A 412 -8.00 -25.61 -6.32
C GLU A 412 -8.93 -25.89 -7.50
N ARG A 413 -8.71 -26.99 -8.24
CA ARG A 413 -9.58 -27.36 -9.36
C ARG A 413 -10.98 -27.78 -8.90
N ALA A 414 -11.09 -28.46 -7.76
CA ALA A 414 -12.37 -28.83 -7.17
C ALA A 414 -13.18 -27.58 -6.77
N TRP A 415 -12.52 -26.55 -6.21
CA TRP A 415 -13.16 -25.28 -5.86
C TRP A 415 -13.75 -24.55 -7.06
N ILE A 416 -13.14 -24.61 -8.25
CA ILE A 416 -13.71 -24.02 -9.47
C ILE A 416 -15.05 -24.68 -9.80
N GLY A 417 -15.09 -26.01 -9.85
CA GLY A 417 -16.31 -26.75 -10.17
C GLY A 417 -17.41 -26.56 -9.11
N ARG A 418 -17.02 -26.54 -7.83
CA ARG A 418 -17.92 -26.26 -6.72
C ARG A 418 -18.53 -24.86 -6.80
N TYR A 419 -17.69 -23.85 -7.03
CA TYR A 419 -18.16 -22.48 -7.15
C TYR A 419 -19.10 -22.28 -8.34
N GLU A 420 -18.85 -22.96 -9.45
CA GLU A 420 -19.79 -22.96 -10.57
C GLU A 420 -21.14 -23.54 -10.16
N GLN A 421 -21.16 -24.70 -9.50
CA GLN A 421 -22.41 -25.31 -9.01
C GLN A 421 -23.14 -24.40 -8.02
N ASP A 422 -22.41 -23.79 -7.08
CA ASP A 422 -22.94 -22.84 -6.11
C ASP A 422 -23.62 -21.67 -6.80
N VAL A 423 -22.95 -21.06 -7.78
CA VAL A 423 -23.50 -19.94 -8.55
C VAL A 423 -24.74 -20.35 -9.33
N LEU A 424 -24.79 -21.58 -9.86
CA LEU A 424 -25.98 -22.09 -10.54
C LEU A 424 -27.17 -22.25 -9.57
N GLU A 425 -26.94 -22.80 -8.37
CA GLU A 425 -27.97 -22.90 -7.33
C GLU A 425 -28.49 -21.53 -6.89
N LEU A 426 -27.59 -20.53 -6.80
CA LEU A 426 -27.97 -19.16 -6.43
C LEU A 426 -28.88 -18.51 -7.48
N ILE A 427 -28.60 -18.69 -8.77
CA ILE A 427 -29.38 -18.02 -9.83
C ILE A 427 -30.75 -18.66 -10.07
N ASP A 428 -30.93 -19.94 -9.74
CA ASP A 428 -32.21 -20.65 -9.91
C ASP A 428 -33.31 -20.09 -8.98
N HIS A 429 -32.93 -19.57 -7.81
CA HIS A 429 -33.85 -19.00 -6.84
C HIS A 429 -33.53 -17.54 -6.48
N LEU A 430 -32.90 -16.81 -7.40
CA LEU A 430 -32.50 -15.42 -7.16
C LEU A 430 -33.73 -14.50 -7.10
N SER A 431 -33.79 -13.67 -6.06
CA SER A 431 -34.79 -12.62 -5.89
C SER A 431 -34.16 -11.38 -5.25
N PHE A 432 -34.89 -10.26 -5.24
CA PHE A 432 -34.43 -9.02 -4.62
C PHE A 432 -34.08 -9.22 -3.13
N ASP A 433 -34.93 -9.93 -2.37
CA ASP A 433 -34.72 -10.18 -0.94
C ASP A 433 -33.55 -11.13 -0.65
N ARG A 434 -33.25 -12.02 -1.61
CA ARG A 434 -32.16 -12.98 -1.50
C ARG A 434 -30.82 -12.45 -2.00
N LEU A 435 -30.81 -11.35 -2.74
CA LEU A 435 -29.60 -10.77 -3.33
C LEU A 435 -28.48 -10.53 -2.29
N PRO A 436 -28.75 -10.00 -1.08
CA PRO A 436 -27.69 -9.84 -0.06
C PRO A 436 -27.02 -11.15 0.34
N LEU A 437 -27.81 -12.22 0.54
CA LEU A 437 -27.27 -13.53 0.91
C LEU A 437 -26.53 -14.20 -0.26
N ALA A 438 -27.05 -14.03 -1.49
CA ALA A 438 -26.36 -14.50 -2.70
C ALA A 438 -24.99 -13.83 -2.86
N LEU A 439 -24.87 -12.53 -2.55
CA LEU A 439 -23.60 -11.81 -2.54
C LEU A 439 -22.64 -12.34 -1.48
N GLU A 440 -23.11 -12.62 -0.26
CA GLU A 440 -22.29 -13.24 0.79
C GLU A 440 -21.75 -14.60 0.35
N ILE A 441 -22.59 -15.46 -0.23
CA ILE A 441 -22.20 -16.79 -0.72
C ILE A 441 -21.21 -16.68 -1.88
N ALA A 442 -21.56 -15.88 -2.90
CA ALA A 442 -20.71 -15.68 -4.08
C ALA A 442 -19.36 -15.05 -3.71
N GLY A 443 -19.27 -14.33 -2.59
CA GLY A 443 -18.07 -13.68 -2.06
C GLY A 443 -17.11 -14.60 -1.30
N VAL A 444 -17.52 -15.79 -0.87
CA VAL A 444 -16.71 -16.71 -0.04
C VAL A 444 -15.29 -16.97 -0.58
N PRO A 445 -15.05 -17.15 -1.90
CA PRO A 445 -13.70 -17.36 -2.43
C PRO A 445 -12.69 -16.25 -2.11
N ALA A 446 -13.15 -15.05 -1.71
CA ALA A 446 -12.29 -13.96 -1.25
C ALA A 446 -11.46 -14.32 -0.02
N MET A 447 -11.93 -15.27 0.80
CA MET A 447 -11.24 -15.79 1.98
C MET A 447 -10.04 -16.68 1.62
N ILE A 448 -10.07 -17.34 0.45
CA ILE A 448 -9.04 -18.29 0.03
C ILE A 448 -7.79 -17.52 -0.43
N ARG A 449 -6.87 -17.25 0.51
CA ARG A 449 -5.62 -16.47 0.31
C ARG A 449 -4.38 -17.27 0.64
N GLY A 450 -3.23 -16.79 0.17
CA GLY A 450 -1.92 -17.38 0.47
C GLY A 450 -1.58 -18.57 -0.43
N PHE A 451 -0.63 -19.39 0.03
CA PHE A 451 -0.07 -20.53 -0.71
C PHE A 451 0.14 -21.73 0.21
N GLY A 452 0.16 -22.94 -0.35
CA GLY A 452 0.45 -24.18 0.38
C GLY A 452 -0.44 -24.37 1.60
N HIS A 453 0.17 -24.69 2.74
CA HIS A 453 -0.57 -24.95 3.99
C HIS A 453 -1.44 -23.77 4.45
N VAL A 454 -1.02 -22.52 4.21
CA VAL A 454 -1.82 -21.32 4.54
C VAL A 454 -3.08 -21.28 3.69
N LYS A 455 -2.97 -21.58 2.39
CA LYS A 455 -4.11 -21.60 1.48
C LYS A 455 -5.06 -22.75 1.81
N LEU A 456 -4.53 -23.92 2.15
CA LEU A 456 -5.32 -25.08 2.57
C LEU A 456 -6.12 -24.78 3.84
N GLY A 457 -5.53 -24.09 4.82
CA GLY A 457 -6.25 -23.61 6.01
C GLY A 457 -7.42 -22.70 5.65
N HIS A 458 -7.17 -21.65 4.85
CA HIS A 458 -8.25 -20.76 4.41
C HIS A 458 -9.31 -21.45 3.53
N MET A 459 -8.95 -22.49 2.77
CA MET A 459 -9.94 -23.30 2.04
C MET A 459 -10.87 -24.04 2.98
N ALA A 460 -10.36 -24.58 4.10
CA ALA A 460 -11.18 -25.25 5.09
C ALA A 460 -12.14 -24.27 5.79
N GLU A 461 -11.65 -23.09 6.17
CA GLU A 461 -12.47 -22.02 6.75
C GLU A 461 -13.53 -21.52 5.76
N ALA A 462 -13.15 -21.32 4.50
CA ALA A 462 -14.07 -20.93 3.43
C ALA A 462 -15.17 -21.98 3.21
N GLU A 463 -14.83 -23.28 3.30
CA GLU A 463 -15.81 -24.37 3.17
C GLU A 463 -16.81 -24.37 4.33
N GLN A 464 -16.33 -24.13 5.56
CA GLN A 464 -17.21 -24.02 6.72
C GLN A 464 -18.16 -22.84 6.56
N ARG A 465 -17.65 -21.66 6.17
CA ARG A 465 -18.47 -20.46 5.94
C ARG A 465 -19.49 -20.68 4.81
N ARG A 466 -19.06 -21.29 3.70
CA ARG A 466 -19.92 -21.67 2.58
C ARG A 466 -21.08 -22.55 3.06
N SER A 467 -20.78 -23.60 3.82
CA SER A 467 -21.78 -24.56 4.31
C SER A 467 -22.85 -23.87 5.15
N THR A 468 -22.45 -23.06 6.13
CA THR A 468 -23.39 -22.28 6.97
C THR A 468 -24.24 -21.30 6.16
N LEU A 469 -23.68 -20.66 5.13
CA LEU A 469 -24.44 -19.75 4.29
C LEU A 469 -25.45 -20.49 3.39
N PHE A 470 -25.10 -21.67 2.88
CA PHE A 470 -26.03 -22.50 2.09
C PHE A 470 -27.14 -23.13 2.94
N GLU A 471 -26.88 -23.46 4.21
CA GLU A 471 -27.94 -23.84 5.15
C GLU A 471 -28.97 -22.70 5.30
N ARG A 472 -28.50 -21.46 5.46
CA ARG A 472 -29.37 -20.27 5.48
C ARG A 472 -30.10 -20.08 4.15
N TRP A 473 -29.43 -20.26 3.02
CA TRP A 473 -30.04 -20.12 1.69
C TRP A 473 -31.24 -21.05 1.51
N ARG A 474 -31.04 -22.34 1.82
CA ARG A 474 -32.04 -23.39 1.63
C ARG A 474 -33.18 -23.33 2.65
N ALA A 475 -32.92 -22.85 3.88
CA ALA A 475 -33.96 -22.67 4.89
C ALA A 475 -35.05 -21.66 4.48
N VAL A 476 -34.73 -20.70 3.62
CA VAL A 476 -35.71 -19.73 3.09
C VAL A 476 -36.63 -20.39 2.05
N ASP A 477 -36.22 -21.46 1.37
CA ASP A 477 -37.10 -22.22 0.48
C ASP A 477 -38.12 -23.04 1.27
N THR A 478 -37.68 -23.75 2.31
CA THR A 478 -38.57 -24.57 3.16
C THR A 478 -39.68 -23.74 3.79
N SER A 479 -39.37 -22.54 4.32
CA SER A 479 -40.38 -21.69 4.96
C SER A 479 -41.39 -21.10 3.97
N ARG A 480 -40.98 -20.85 2.72
CA ARG A 480 -41.88 -20.36 1.67
C ARG A 480 -42.80 -21.45 1.15
N ASP A 481 -42.27 -22.66 0.94
CA ASP A 481 -43.06 -23.81 0.49
C ASP A 481 -44.06 -24.24 1.56
N GLU A 482 -43.69 -24.20 2.85
CA GLU A 482 -44.61 -24.43 3.96
C GLU A 482 -45.69 -23.35 4.07
N ALA A 483 -45.36 -22.08 3.80
CA ALA A 483 -46.33 -20.98 3.81
C ALA A 483 -47.33 -21.09 2.65
N VAL A 484 -46.87 -21.47 1.46
CA VAL A 484 -47.73 -21.70 0.29
C VAL A 484 -48.62 -22.94 0.52
N ALA A 485 -48.08 -24.03 1.09
CA ALA A 485 -48.84 -25.23 1.42
C ALA A 485 -49.86 -25.04 2.54
N ARG A 486 -49.68 -24.05 3.43
CA ARG A 486 -50.69 -23.65 4.44
C ARG A 486 -51.75 -22.70 3.91
N ALA A 487 -51.47 -22.02 2.80
CA ALA A 487 -52.39 -21.06 2.17
C ALA A 487 -53.29 -21.71 1.09
N ALA A 488 -52.85 -22.83 0.51
CA ALA A 488 -53.65 -23.73 -0.32
C ALA A 488 -54.48 -24.69 0.54
#